data_AF-A0A1V5BMR2-F1
#
_entry.id   AF-A0A1V5BMR2-F1
#
_cell.length_a   1.000
_cell.length_b   1.000
_cell.length_c   1.000
_cell.angle_alpha   90.00
_cell.angle_beta   90.00
_cell.angle_gamma   90.00
#
_symmetry.space_group_name_H-M   'P 1'
#
loop_
_entity.id
_entity.type
_entity.pdbx_description
1 polymer ?
#
loop_
_entity_poly.entity_id
_entity_poly.type
_entity_poly.pdbx_seq_one_letter_code
_entity_poly.pdbx_strand_id
1 'polypeptide(L)'
;MEFLFSNYKPLDTPYRTFADTFYSLIPEATRMDIAVGYITADSLAELKQTIAYNSNIETLNLLIGMHRWDKFTKLEYNAASDLNDYLRGEGRGEVRLVTPFKFHGKLYCYSDSSGAFAGIIGSNNLSSIVESGSRTYEASSLFREPENAKKMRSFIEDLSVKATDNLADCEITDFRQNNLLLENHEHVEKIPSDNRIEIDYNL
;
A
#
# COMPACT_ATOMS: atom_id res chain seq x y z
N MET A 1 -6.39 12.52 18.12
CA MET A 1 -6.73 11.25 17.45
C MET A 1 -8.13 11.33 16.81
N GLU A 2 -8.28 10.88 15.56
CA GLU A 2 -9.52 10.86 14.77
C GLU A 2 -9.75 9.45 14.19
N PHE A 3 -11.00 8.99 14.11
CA PHE A 3 -11.35 7.74 13.43
C PHE A 3 -11.56 7.98 11.93
N LEU A 4 -11.16 6.99 11.13
CA LEU A 4 -11.36 6.93 9.69
C LEU A 4 -12.11 5.65 9.34
N PHE A 5 -13.17 5.75 8.55
CA PHE A 5 -13.99 4.59 8.14
C PHE A 5 -14.28 4.60 6.65
N SER A 6 -14.53 3.42 6.07
CA SER A 6 -14.84 3.30 4.63
C SER A 6 -16.12 3.99 4.19
N ASN A 7 -17.08 4.23 5.09
CA ASN A 7 -18.37 4.87 4.79
C ASN A 7 -19.18 4.16 3.69
N TYR A 8 -19.03 2.84 3.53
CA TYR A 8 -19.83 2.08 2.59
C TYR A 8 -21.27 1.94 3.08
N LYS A 9 -22.23 2.12 2.16
CA LYS A 9 -23.65 1.89 2.47
C LYS A 9 -23.90 0.44 2.93
N PRO A 10 -24.82 0.21 3.88
CA PRO A 10 -25.67 1.20 4.56
C PRO A 10 -25.00 1.93 5.74
N LEU A 11 -23.74 1.63 6.07
CA LEU A 11 -23.01 2.19 7.20
C LEU A 11 -22.21 3.44 6.79
N ASP A 12 -22.94 4.50 6.43
CA ASP A 12 -22.35 5.81 6.21
C ASP A 12 -22.14 6.51 7.56
N THR A 13 -20.99 7.16 7.73
CA THR A 13 -20.62 7.81 9.00
C THR A 13 -20.14 9.24 8.74
N PRO A 14 -20.21 10.16 9.72
CA PRO A 14 -19.70 11.52 9.54
C PRO A 14 -18.15 11.60 9.55
N TYR A 15 -17.46 10.47 9.73
CA TYR A 15 -16.00 10.41 9.80
C TYR A 15 -15.38 10.44 8.40
N ARG A 16 -14.13 10.91 8.30
CA ARG A 16 -13.41 10.93 7.01
C ARG A 16 -13.00 9.53 6.57
N THR A 17 -12.78 9.34 5.28
CA THR A 17 -12.21 8.10 4.76
C THR A 17 -10.68 8.09 4.90
N PHE A 18 -10.10 6.89 4.78
CA PHE A 18 -8.65 6.72 4.71
C PHE A 18 -8.07 7.48 3.50
N ALA A 19 -8.64 7.32 2.30
CA ALA A 19 -8.14 7.95 1.08
C ALA A 19 -8.15 9.47 1.18
N ASP A 20 -9.28 10.08 1.60
CA ASP A 20 -9.37 11.53 1.79
C ASP A 20 -8.29 12.04 2.75
N THR A 21 -8.09 11.31 3.84
CA THR A 21 -7.10 11.69 4.86
C THR A 21 -5.68 11.52 4.37
N PHE A 22 -5.38 10.41 3.66
CA PHE A 22 -4.09 10.14 3.04
C PHE A 22 -3.67 11.32 2.15
N TYR A 23 -4.54 11.71 1.21
CA TYR A 23 -4.25 12.81 0.29
C TYR A 23 -4.23 14.18 0.98
N SER A 24 -5.07 14.40 2.01
CA SER A 24 -5.12 15.70 2.72
C SER A 24 -3.83 16.06 3.45
N LEU A 25 -2.97 15.09 3.77
CA LEU A 25 -1.72 15.29 4.48
C LEU A 25 -0.54 15.60 3.55
N ILE A 26 -0.67 15.30 2.26
CA ILE A 26 0.41 15.43 1.28
C ILE A 26 0.91 16.87 1.13
N PRO A 27 0.06 17.92 1.06
CA PRO A 27 0.53 19.29 0.86
C PRO A 27 1.47 19.80 1.96
N GLU A 28 1.37 19.26 3.17
CA GLU A 28 2.19 19.63 4.34
C GLU A 28 3.47 18.79 4.45
N ALA A 29 3.50 17.61 3.80
CA ALA A 29 4.59 16.66 3.96
C ALA A 29 5.77 16.97 3.05
N THR A 30 6.98 16.70 3.54
CA THR A 30 8.18 16.57 2.72
C THR A 30 8.67 15.13 2.66
N ARG A 31 8.20 14.26 3.57
CA ARG A 31 8.55 12.86 3.61
C ARG A 31 7.38 11.98 4.00
N MET A 32 7.28 10.82 3.35
CA MET A 32 6.33 9.77 3.65
C MET A 32 7.08 8.46 3.95
N ASP A 33 6.78 7.84 5.10
CA ASP A 33 7.26 6.52 5.47
C ASP A 33 6.06 5.59 5.61
N ILE A 34 5.98 4.58 4.74
CA ILE A 34 4.84 3.66 4.64
C ILE A 34 5.32 2.24 4.92
N ALA A 35 4.67 1.54 5.85
CA ALA A 35 4.89 0.12 6.10
C ALA A 35 3.56 -0.62 6.06
N VAL A 36 3.37 -1.48 5.06
CA VAL A 36 2.11 -2.17 4.80
C VAL A 36 2.32 -3.65 4.54
N GLY A 37 1.31 -4.46 4.87
CA GLY A 37 1.32 -5.89 4.56
C GLY A 37 1.23 -6.16 3.07
N TYR A 38 0.19 -5.64 2.44
CA TYR A 38 -0.11 -5.86 1.03
C TYR A 38 -0.14 -4.55 0.23
N ILE A 39 0.21 -4.71 -1.04
CA ILE A 39 0.07 -3.72 -2.10
C ILE A 39 -0.72 -4.34 -3.25
N THR A 40 -1.15 -3.51 -4.17
CA THR A 40 -1.71 -3.89 -5.47
C THR A 40 -0.99 -3.10 -6.57
N ALA A 41 -1.01 -3.55 -7.82
CA ALA A 41 -0.27 -2.87 -8.89
C ALA A 41 -0.80 -1.46 -9.20
N ASP A 42 -2.12 -1.26 -9.13
CA ASP A 42 -2.78 0.03 -9.28
C ASP A 42 -2.43 1.00 -8.14
N SER A 43 -2.39 0.54 -6.89
CA SER A 43 -1.98 1.40 -5.77
C SER A 43 -0.51 1.81 -5.84
N LEU A 44 0.37 0.96 -6.38
CA LEU A 44 1.77 1.35 -6.64
C LEU A 44 1.89 2.37 -7.77
N ALA A 45 1.10 2.21 -8.84
CA ALA A 45 1.05 3.17 -9.94
C ALA A 45 0.50 4.53 -9.46
N GLU A 46 -0.58 4.53 -8.69
CA GLU A 46 -1.17 5.74 -8.09
C GLU A 46 -0.19 6.42 -7.14
N LEU A 47 0.52 5.65 -6.30
CA LEU A 47 1.55 6.20 -5.42
C LEU A 47 2.68 6.85 -6.23
N LYS A 48 3.16 6.22 -7.31
CA LYS A 48 4.17 6.80 -8.20
C LYS A 48 3.70 8.13 -8.78
N GLN A 49 2.48 8.19 -9.31
CA GLN A 49 1.89 9.42 -9.85
C GLN A 49 1.76 10.50 -8.76
N THR A 50 1.28 10.12 -7.58
CA THR A 50 1.18 11.00 -6.42
C THR A 50 2.53 11.64 -6.10
N ILE A 51 3.62 10.87 -6.04
CA ILE A 51 4.95 11.41 -5.80
C ILE A 51 5.46 12.27 -6.96
N ALA A 52 5.16 11.90 -8.22
CA ALA A 52 5.54 12.68 -9.39
C ALA A 52 4.87 14.06 -9.44
N TYR A 53 3.58 14.16 -9.07
CA TYR A 53 2.84 15.42 -9.09
C TYR A 53 3.08 16.31 -7.86
N ASN A 54 3.54 15.74 -6.74
CA ASN A 54 3.78 16.46 -5.49
C ASN A 54 5.29 16.63 -5.27
N SER A 55 5.85 17.69 -5.86
CA SER A 55 7.30 18.00 -5.77
C SER A 55 7.77 18.33 -4.35
N ASN A 56 6.85 18.68 -3.45
CA ASN A 56 7.16 18.88 -2.04
C ASN A 56 7.58 17.58 -1.34
N ILE A 57 7.19 16.39 -1.83
CA ILE A 57 7.58 15.12 -1.24
C ILE A 57 9.00 14.75 -1.70
N GLU A 58 9.99 15.15 -0.92
CA GLU A 58 11.40 14.87 -1.17
C GLU A 58 11.75 13.40 -0.96
N THR A 59 11.04 12.68 -0.09
CA THR A 59 11.34 11.26 0.22
C THR A 59 10.09 10.42 0.41
N LEU A 60 10.02 9.27 -0.27
CA LEU A 60 9.09 8.19 -0.02
C LEU A 60 9.86 6.90 0.30
N ASN A 61 9.60 6.31 1.47
CA ASN A 61 10.03 4.95 1.78
C ASN A 61 8.81 4.04 1.87
N LEU A 62 8.81 2.96 1.08
CA LEU A 62 7.75 1.94 1.11
C LEU A 62 8.32 0.60 1.55
N LEU A 63 7.81 0.07 2.66
CA LEU A 63 8.12 -1.27 3.17
C LEU A 63 6.95 -2.22 2.90
N ILE A 64 7.20 -3.29 2.16
CA ILE A 64 6.20 -4.31 1.80
C ILE A 64 6.44 -5.57 2.64
N GLY A 65 5.41 -5.98 3.40
CA GLY A 65 5.58 -6.95 4.48
C GLY A 65 5.20 -8.40 4.19
N MET A 66 4.24 -8.66 3.29
CA MET A 66 3.69 -10.01 3.08
C MET A 66 4.07 -10.66 1.75
N HIS A 67 4.35 -9.85 0.72
CA HIS A 67 4.50 -10.33 -0.66
C HIS A 67 5.71 -11.24 -0.90
N ARG A 68 6.76 -11.15 -0.06
CA ARG A 68 7.87 -12.13 -0.09
C ARG A 68 7.40 -13.55 0.25
N TRP A 69 6.37 -13.67 1.09
CA TRP A 69 5.88 -14.95 1.60
C TRP A 69 4.67 -15.47 0.85
N ASP A 70 3.75 -14.58 0.51
CA ASP A 70 2.52 -14.93 -0.19
C ASP A 70 2.66 -14.82 -1.72
N LYS A 71 3.87 -14.48 -2.17
CA LYS A 71 4.31 -14.25 -3.55
C LYS A 71 3.62 -13.06 -4.21
N PHE A 72 4.41 -12.29 -4.93
CA PHE A 72 3.89 -11.31 -5.88
C PHE A 72 3.16 -12.00 -7.03
N THR A 73 2.15 -11.34 -7.60
CA THR A 73 1.84 -11.52 -9.01
C THR A 73 2.91 -10.84 -9.86
N LYS A 74 3.08 -11.25 -11.12
CA LYS A 74 4.05 -10.60 -12.01
C LYS A 74 3.77 -9.10 -12.17
N LEU A 75 2.49 -8.72 -12.21
CA LEU A 75 2.07 -7.33 -12.34
C LEU A 75 2.43 -6.49 -11.10
N GLU A 76 2.15 -7.00 -9.89
CA GLU A 76 2.52 -6.33 -8.64
C GLU A 76 4.04 -6.15 -8.52
N TYR A 77 4.82 -7.18 -8.87
CA TYR A 77 6.28 -7.09 -8.83
C TYR A 77 6.84 -6.08 -9.83
N ASN A 78 6.32 -6.07 -11.06
CA ASN A 78 6.73 -5.11 -12.08
C ASN A 78 6.40 -3.67 -11.64
N ALA A 79 5.21 -3.43 -11.08
CA ALA A 79 4.83 -2.12 -10.56
C ALA A 79 5.69 -1.69 -9.37
N ALA A 80 6.04 -2.62 -8.47
CA ALA A 80 6.91 -2.34 -7.33
C ALA A 80 8.33 -1.99 -7.78
N SER A 81 8.83 -2.71 -8.79
CA SER A 81 10.15 -2.45 -9.40
C SER A 81 10.17 -1.09 -10.09
N ASP A 82 9.14 -0.76 -10.87
CA ASP A 82 9.00 0.53 -11.56
C ASP A 82 8.91 1.73 -10.59
N LEU A 83 8.26 1.54 -9.44
CA LEU A 83 8.29 2.54 -8.36
C LEU A 83 9.68 2.64 -7.72
N ASN A 84 10.33 1.52 -7.41
CA ASN A 84 11.67 1.51 -6.81
C ASN A 84 12.69 2.20 -7.70
N ASP A 85 12.68 1.89 -9.00
CA ASP A 85 13.61 2.47 -9.97
C ASP A 85 13.39 3.97 -10.12
N TYR A 86 12.14 4.41 -10.15
CA TYR A 86 11.80 5.84 -10.14
C TYR A 86 12.31 6.55 -8.89
N LEU A 87 12.02 6.02 -7.70
CA LEU A 87 12.44 6.66 -6.44
C LEU A 87 13.97 6.71 -6.32
N ARG A 88 14.66 5.62 -6.66
CA ARG A 88 16.13 5.56 -6.60
C ARG A 88 16.77 6.45 -7.66
N GLY A 89 16.25 6.46 -8.88
CA GLY A 89 16.73 7.29 -9.98
C GLY A 89 16.64 8.79 -9.67
N GLU A 90 15.57 9.21 -8.99
CA GLU A 90 15.36 10.59 -8.57
C GLU A 90 15.99 10.92 -7.20
N GLY A 91 16.58 9.95 -6.50
CA GLY A 91 17.08 10.15 -5.13
C GLY A 91 15.99 10.43 -4.10
N ARG A 92 14.75 9.99 -4.36
CA ARG A 92 13.54 10.25 -3.56
C ARG A 92 13.12 9.08 -2.66
N GLY A 93 14.03 8.15 -2.39
CA GLY A 93 13.80 7.01 -1.50
C GLY A 93 13.79 5.68 -2.26
N GLU A 94 13.06 4.69 -1.75
CA GLU A 94 13.10 3.33 -2.26
C GLU A 94 11.95 2.44 -1.78
N VAL A 95 11.77 1.31 -2.46
CA VAL A 95 10.88 0.22 -2.07
C VAL A 95 11.71 -0.92 -1.49
N ARG A 96 11.32 -1.41 -0.31
CA ARG A 96 12.03 -2.47 0.42
C ARG A 96 11.06 -3.59 0.83
N LEU A 97 11.58 -4.80 0.94
CA LEU A 97 10.82 -5.98 1.37
C LEU A 97 11.20 -6.38 2.79
N VAL A 98 10.23 -6.67 3.64
CA VAL A 98 10.50 -7.31 4.93
C VAL A 98 10.92 -8.75 4.68
N THR A 99 12.14 -9.10 5.07
CA THR A 99 12.76 -10.39 4.74
C THR A 99 12.82 -11.43 5.87
N PRO A 100 12.90 -11.08 7.17
CA PRO A 100 13.00 -12.08 8.23
C PRO A 100 11.66 -12.61 8.73
N PHE A 101 10.54 -11.92 8.49
CA PHE A 101 9.21 -12.33 8.99
C PHE A 101 8.06 -11.76 8.15
N LYS A 102 6.85 -12.29 8.37
CA LYS A 102 5.60 -11.76 7.83
C LYS A 102 5.24 -10.47 8.57
N PHE A 103 5.36 -9.32 7.92
CA PHE A 103 4.88 -8.06 8.47
C PHE A 103 3.49 -7.74 7.92
N HIS A 104 2.49 -7.68 8.80
CA HIS A 104 1.10 -7.44 8.40
C HIS A 104 0.58 -6.09 8.93
N GLY A 105 1.44 -5.22 9.46
CA GLY A 105 1.05 -3.88 9.90
C GLY A 105 0.63 -2.97 8.74
N LYS A 106 -0.05 -1.88 9.06
CA LYS A 106 -0.39 -0.79 8.13
C LYS A 106 -0.17 0.53 8.83
N LEU A 107 0.94 1.16 8.49
CA LEU A 107 1.45 2.37 9.12
C LEU A 107 1.80 3.36 8.01
N TYR A 108 1.29 4.58 8.15
CA TYR A 108 1.58 5.68 7.23
C TYR A 108 2.01 6.87 8.07
N CYS A 109 3.27 7.28 7.96
CA CYS A 109 3.80 8.41 8.68
C CYS A 109 4.16 9.54 7.73
N TYR A 110 3.77 10.76 8.10
CA TYR A 110 4.03 11.98 7.35
C TYR A 110 4.95 12.88 8.18
N SER A 111 6.00 13.36 7.53
CA SER A 111 6.97 14.27 8.13
C SER A 111 7.14 15.51 7.27
N ASP A 112 7.50 16.61 7.93
CA ASP A 112 7.97 17.84 7.31
C ASP A 112 9.39 18.16 7.82
N SER A 113 9.86 19.38 7.58
CA SER A 113 11.16 19.87 8.06
C SER A 113 11.31 19.90 9.59
N SER A 114 10.20 19.94 10.34
CA SER A 114 10.17 19.91 11.81
C SER A 114 10.10 18.49 12.38
N GLY A 115 9.83 17.49 11.54
CA GLY A 115 9.78 16.08 11.89
C GLY A 115 8.43 15.43 11.59
N ALA A 116 8.19 14.26 12.19
CA ALA A 116 6.92 13.55 12.01
C ALA A 116 5.77 14.34 12.67
N PHE A 117 4.74 14.69 11.89
CA PHE A 117 3.61 15.49 12.34
C PHE A 117 2.28 14.73 12.31
N ALA A 118 2.18 13.64 11.54
CA ALA A 118 0.98 12.81 11.46
C ALA A 118 1.31 11.33 11.26
N GLY A 119 0.42 10.48 11.78
CA GLY A 119 0.44 9.04 11.57
C GLY A 119 -0.96 8.49 11.36
N ILE A 120 -1.10 7.55 10.42
CA ILE A 120 -2.31 6.74 10.24
C ILE A 120 -1.95 5.28 10.55
N ILE A 121 -2.75 4.64 11.39
CA ILE A 121 -2.64 3.22 11.72
C ILE A 121 -4.02 2.57 11.67
N GLY A 122 -4.11 1.36 11.12
CA GLY A 122 -5.36 0.62 11.07
C GLY A 122 -5.32 -0.58 10.16
N SER A 123 -6.43 -0.85 9.47
CA SER A 123 -6.61 -2.04 8.64
C SER A 123 -6.32 -1.80 7.15
N ASN A 124 -6.34 -0.55 6.68
CA ASN A 124 -6.13 -0.15 5.28
C ASN A 124 -4.73 -0.50 4.76
N ASN A 125 -4.63 -1.48 3.85
CA ASN A 125 -3.44 -1.69 3.02
C ASN A 125 -3.30 -0.56 1.98
N LEU A 126 -2.18 -0.53 1.24
CA LEU A 126 -1.94 0.52 0.24
C LEU A 126 -3.02 0.55 -0.86
N SER A 127 -3.66 -0.59 -1.13
CA SER A 127 -4.81 -0.69 -2.03
C SER A 127 -5.95 0.27 -1.70
N SER A 128 -6.04 0.79 -0.47
CA SER A 128 -7.07 1.75 -0.07
C SER A 128 -6.83 3.20 -0.56
N ILE A 129 -5.72 3.50 -1.23
CA ILE A 129 -5.51 4.84 -1.85
C ILE A 129 -6.17 4.97 -3.23
N VAL A 130 -6.55 3.84 -3.82
CA VAL A 130 -7.28 3.76 -5.09
C VAL A 130 -8.69 3.26 -4.84
N GLU A 131 -9.62 3.67 -5.70
CA GLU A 131 -10.97 3.10 -5.69
C GLU A 131 -10.91 1.69 -6.29
N SER A 132 -10.73 0.70 -5.41
CA SER A 132 -10.81 -0.70 -5.82
C SER A 132 -12.27 -1.16 -5.84
N GLY A 133 -12.65 -2.03 -6.78
CA GLY A 133 -13.96 -2.70 -6.78
C GLY A 133 -14.20 -3.65 -5.59
N SER A 134 -13.26 -3.74 -4.65
CA SER A 134 -13.38 -4.50 -3.39
C SER A 134 -14.18 -3.70 -2.35
N ARG A 135 -15.20 -4.34 -1.75
CA ARG A 135 -16.01 -3.75 -0.67
C ARG A 135 -15.55 -4.16 0.73
N THR A 136 -14.25 -4.19 0.97
CA THR A 136 -13.74 -4.42 2.33
C THR A 136 -13.95 -3.17 3.18
N TYR A 137 -14.76 -3.27 4.24
CA TYR A 137 -14.96 -2.17 5.17
C TYR A 137 -13.75 -2.08 6.11
N GLU A 138 -13.06 -0.95 6.08
CA GLU A 138 -11.82 -0.70 6.79
C GLU A 138 -12.03 0.33 7.91
N ALA A 139 -11.21 0.23 8.95
CA ALA A 139 -11.17 1.15 10.06
C ALA A 139 -9.72 1.53 10.39
N SER A 140 -9.46 2.82 10.47
CA SER A 140 -8.14 3.36 10.82
C SER A 140 -8.28 4.53 11.78
N SER A 141 -7.14 4.97 12.31
CA SER A 141 -7.09 6.19 13.11
C SER A 141 -5.93 7.08 12.68
N LEU A 142 -6.25 8.37 12.53
CA LEU A 142 -5.27 9.45 12.38
C LEU A 142 -4.90 9.98 13.77
N PHE A 143 -3.61 10.22 13.97
CA PHE A 143 -3.11 10.93 15.12
C PHE A 143 -2.08 11.98 14.68
N ARG A 144 -2.05 13.12 15.38
CA ARG A 144 -1.21 14.29 15.06
C ARG A 144 -0.35 14.73 16.24
N GLU A 145 -0.40 13.98 17.33
CA GLU A 145 0.41 14.21 18.52
C GLU A 145 1.89 13.92 18.16
N PRO A 146 2.79 14.93 18.19
CA PRO A 146 4.15 14.79 17.64
C PRO A 146 4.94 13.63 18.24
N GLU A 147 4.77 13.36 19.53
CA GLU A 147 5.46 12.25 20.21
C GLU A 147 5.03 10.88 19.69
N ASN A 148 3.76 10.70 19.32
CA ASN A 148 3.28 9.45 18.73
C ASN A 148 3.73 9.32 17.27
N ALA A 149 3.73 10.44 16.52
CA ALA A 149 4.20 10.47 15.14
C ALA A 149 5.69 10.11 15.05
N LYS A 150 6.52 10.68 15.94
CA LYS A 150 7.94 10.34 16.06
C LYS A 150 8.16 8.86 16.39
N LYS A 151 7.39 8.29 17.33
CA LYS A 151 7.49 6.86 17.68
C LYS A 151 7.16 5.96 16.50
N MET A 152 6.10 6.27 15.75
CA MET A 152 5.73 5.52 14.54
C MET A 152 6.84 5.61 13.50
N ARG A 153 7.35 6.80 13.21
CA ARG A 153 8.46 6.98 12.26
C ARG A 153 9.69 6.19 12.68
N SER A 154 10.10 6.30 13.94
CA SER A 154 11.25 5.59 14.49
C SER A 154 11.09 4.07 14.37
N PHE A 155 9.87 3.55 14.58
CA PHE A 155 9.59 2.14 14.35
C PHE A 155 9.74 1.74 12.88
N ILE A 156 9.19 2.53 11.95
CA ILE A 156 9.29 2.24 10.50
C ILE A 156 10.76 2.29 10.04
N GLU A 157 11.53 3.25 10.54
CA GLU A 157 12.96 3.37 10.28
C GLU A 157 13.74 2.17 10.82
N ASP A 158 13.49 1.76 12.06
CA ASP A 158 14.08 0.57 12.64
C ASP A 158 13.73 -0.71 11.86
N LEU A 159 12.46 -0.83 11.43
CA LEU A 159 12.01 -1.94 10.60
C LEU A 159 12.77 -1.95 9.27
N SER A 160 12.90 -0.79 8.62
CA SER A 160 13.65 -0.62 7.38
C SER A 160 15.10 -1.08 7.52
N VAL A 161 15.82 -0.58 8.53
CA VAL A 161 17.25 -0.85 8.72
C VAL A 161 17.52 -2.28 9.16
N LYS A 162 16.68 -2.85 10.04
CA LYS A 162 16.99 -4.11 10.74
C LYS A 162 16.38 -5.34 10.06
N ALA A 163 15.35 -5.16 9.24
CA ALA A 163 14.51 -6.26 8.80
C ALA A 163 14.03 -6.15 7.34
N THR A 164 14.65 -5.28 6.53
CA THR A 164 14.29 -5.20 5.11
C THR A 164 15.50 -5.14 4.20
N ASP A 165 15.33 -5.67 2.99
CA ASP A 165 16.28 -5.55 1.89
C ASP A 165 15.64 -4.69 0.78
N ASN A 166 16.45 -3.95 0.00
CA ASN A 166 15.90 -3.25 -1.16
C ASN A 166 15.27 -4.26 -2.13
N LEU A 167 14.16 -3.88 -2.76
CA LEU A 167 13.48 -4.75 -3.73
C LEU A 167 14.42 -5.25 -4.85
N ALA A 168 15.32 -4.39 -5.33
CA ALA A 168 16.28 -4.73 -6.40
C ALA A 168 17.33 -5.76 -5.98
N ASP A 169 17.60 -5.88 -4.68
CA ASP A 169 18.56 -6.85 -4.13
C ASP A 169 17.90 -8.19 -3.81
N CYS A 170 16.58 -8.29 -3.96
CA CYS A 170 15.80 -9.51 -3.69
C CYS A 170 15.61 -10.33 -4.96
N GLU A 171 16.04 -11.59 -4.97
CA GLU A 171 15.74 -12.51 -6.07
C GLU A 171 14.28 -13.00 -5.97
N ILE A 172 13.40 -12.49 -6.85
CA ILE A 172 11.99 -12.88 -6.94
C ILE A 172 11.75 -13.61 -8.27
N THR A 173 11.72 -14.94 -8.23
CA THR A 173 11.55 -15.82 -9.41
C THR A 173 10.24 -16.60 -9.42
N ASP A 174 9.56 -16.69 -8.27
CA ASP A 174 8.32 -17.43 -8.09
C ASP A 174 7.14 -16.46 -7.87
N PHE A 175 6.14 -16.55 -8.75
CA PHE A 175 4.99 -15.65 -8.78
C PHE A 175 3.70 -16.44 -8.62
N ARG A 176 2.76 -15.90 -7.83
CA ARG A 176 1.39 -16.46 -7.83
C ARG A 176 0.69 -16.09 -9.13
N GLN A 177 -0.02 -17.05 -9.72
CA GLN A 177 -0.84 -16.77 -10.90
C GLN A 177 -1.95 -15.79 -10.53
N ASN A 178 -2.12 -14.77 -11.37
CA ASN A 178 -3.21 -13.83 -11.21
C ASN A 178 -4.47 -14.47 -11.80
N ASN A 179 -5.47 -14.74 -10.96
CA ASN A 179 -6.82 -15.04 -11.43
C ASN A 179 -7.86 -14.36 -10.52
N LEU A 180 -7.55 -13.11 -10.12
CA LEU A 180 -8.36 -12.32 -9.18
C LEU A 180 -9.01 -11.08 -9.81
N LEU A 181 -8.83 -10.84 -11.12
CA LEU A 181 -9.45 -9.72 -11.86
C LEU A 181 -10.96 -9.58 -11.60
N LEU A 182 -11.58 -10.67 -11.20
CA LEU A 182 -13.00 -10.84 -10.95
C LEU A 182 -13.30 -11.35 -9.52
N GLU A 183 -12.29 -11.73 -8.73
CA GLU A 183 -12.52 -12.21 -7.36
C GLU A 183 -12.70 -11.02 -6.42
N ASN A 184 -13.73 -11.05 -5.58
CA ASN A 184 -14.13 -9.99 -4.63
C ASN A 184 -14.68 -8.69 -5.25
N HIS A 185 -14.92 -8.68 -6.56
CA HIS A 185 -15.72 -7.62 -7.19
C HIS A 185 -17.20 -7.79 -6.86
N GLU A 186 -17.89 -6.68 -6.59
CA GLU A 186 -19.33 -6.71 -6.37
C GLU A 186 -20.05 -7.29 -7.60
N HIS A 187 -21.00 -8.20 -7.36
CA HIS A 187 -21.76 -8.92 -8.40
C HIS A 187 -20.97 -9.90 -9.28
N VAL A 188 -19.77 -10.31 -8.85
CA VAL A 188 -18.97 -11.29 -9.58
C VAL A 188 -18.90 -12.61 -8.81
N GLU A 189 -19.37 -13.68 -9.45
CA GLU A 189 -19.31 -15.04 -8.91
C GLU A 189 -18.41 -15.94 -9.75
N LYS A 190 -17.55 -16.72 -9.09
CA LYS A 190 -16.70 -17.69 -9.76
C LYS A 190 -17.51 -18.95 -10.06
N ILE A 191 -17.64 -19.29 -11.34
CA ILE A 191 -18.30 -20.53 -11.75
C ILE A 191 -17.41 -21.73 -11.36
N PRO A 192 -17.94 -22.74 -10.63
CA PRO A 192 -17.25 -23.99 -10.34
C PRO A 192 -16.75 -24.68 -11.61
N SER A 193 -15.61 -25.36 -11.54
CA SER A 193 -15.02 -26.09 -12.67
C SER A 193 -15.99 -27.06 -13.34
N ASP A 194 -16.87 -27.67 -12.56
CA ASP A 194 -17.78 -28.73 -12.99
C ASP A 194 -18.95 -28.20 -13.84
N ASN A 195 -19.15 -26.87 -13.87
CA ASN A 195 -20.18 -26.20 -14.67
C ASN A 195 -19.62 -25.57 -15.96
N ARG A 196 -18.36 -25.83 -16.32
CA ARG A 196 -17.74 -25.29 -17.53
C ARG A 196 -18.03 -26.20 -18.71
N ILE A 197 -18.65 -25.67 -19.76
CA ILE A 197 -18.80 -26.36 -21.03
C ILE A 197 -17.57 -26.07 -21.87
N GLU A 198 -16.82 -27.12 -22.24
CA GLU A 198 -15.74 -27.02 -23.22
C GLU A 198 -16.35 -26.72 -24.61
N ILE A 199 -15.95 -25.59 -25.21
CA ILE A 199 -16.30 -25.28 -26.58
C ILE A 199 -15.17 -25.84 -27.45
N ASP A 200 -15.47 -26.94 -28.14
CA ASP A 200 -14.56 -27.60 -29.05
C ASP A 200 -14.45 -26.78 -30.35
N TYR A 201 -13.31 -26.12 -30.57
CA TYR A 201 -13.04 -25.35 -31.78
C TYR A 201 -12.52 -26.28 -32.89
N ASN A 202 -13.38 -27.16 -33.40
CA ASN A 202 -13.14 -27.85 -34.67
C ASN A 202 -14.03 -27.22 -35.75
N LEU A 203 -13.50 -26.20 -36.42
CA LEU A 203 -13.94 -25.68 -37.73
C LEU A 203 -12.78 -25.76 -38.71
#